data_AF-A0A1C5FYA8-F1
#
_entry.id   AF-A0A1C5FYA8-F1
#
_cell.length_a   1.000
_cell.length_b   1.000
_cell.length_c   1.000
_cell.angle_alpha   90.00
_cell.angle_beta   90.00
_cell.angle_gamma   90.00
#
_symmetry.space_group_name_H-M   'P 1'
#
loop_
_entity.id
_entity.type
_entity.pdbx_description
1 polymer ?
#
loop_
_entity_poly.entity_id
_entity_poly.type
_entity_poly.pdbx_seq_one_letter_code
_entity_poly.pdbx_strand_id
1 'polypeptide(L)'
;MSETEALLGDLRAEGDELDGLVAGLGGAAWRTATPAPGWTIAHQIAHLAWTDERAVQAAEDPQGFADEVRRAWAAPDAFVDEGAERGAAEPPEVLLRRWREGRERLRRTLAAQPS
;
A
#
# COMPACT_ATOMS: atom_id res chain seq x y z
N MET A 1 -14.39 -10.75 20.40
CA MET A 1 -13.73 -10.01 19.32
C MET A 1 -14.74 -9.02 18.79
N SER A 2 -14.38 -7.74 18.71
CA SER A 2 -15.20 -6.75 18.02
C SER A 2 -15.18 -6.98 16.51
N GLU A 3 -16.12 -6.39 15.78
CA GLU A 3 -16.14 -6.43 14.32
C GLU A 3 -14.86 -5.82 13.72
N THR A 4 -14.37 -4.72 14.30
CA THR A 4 -13.09 -4.09 13.92
C THR A 4 -11.89 -5.01 14.14
N GLU A 5 -11.85 -5.74 15.26
CA GLU A 5 -10.76 -6.70 15.53
C GLU A 5 -10.76 -7.85 14.50
N ALA A 6 -11.93 -8.35 14.12
CA ALA A 6 -12.05 -9.38 13.09
C ALA A 6 -11.59 -8.86 11.72
N LEU A 7 -12.07 -7.67 11.31
CA LEU A 7 -11.69 -7.04 10.05
C LEU A 7 -10.18 -6.78 9.93
N LEU A 8 -9.54 -6.32 11.01
CA LEU A 8 -8.09 -6.13 11.03
C LEU A 8 -7.31 -7.45 11.03
N GLY A 9 -7.92 -8.52 11.54
CA GLY A 9 -7.41 -9.88 11.42
C GLY A 9 -7.41 -10.36 9.96
N ASP A 10 -8.53 -10.18 9.27
CA ASP A 10 -8.68 -10.54 7.86
C ASP A 10 -7.71 -9.75 6.97
N LEU A 11 -7.62 -8.43 7.15
CA LEU A 11 -6.66 -7.58 6.43
C LEU A 11 -5.21 -8.06 6.61
N ARG A 12 -4.84 -8.50 7.82
CA ARG A 12 -3.51 -9.06 8.07
C ARG A 12 -3.31 -10.37 7.31
N ALA A 13 -4.27 -11.28 7.37
CA ALA A 13 -4.21 -12.59 6.74
C ALA A 13 -4.08 -12.46 5.22
N GLU A 14 -4.89 -11.62 4.58
CA GLU A 14 -4.80 -11.35 3.13
C GLU A 14 -3.43 -10.79 2.74
N GLY A 15 -2.88 -9.87 3.54
CA GLY A 15 -1.53 -9.35 3.30
C GLY A 15 -0.42 -10.37 3.57
N ASP A 16 -0.59 -11.30 4.52
CA ASP A 16 0.35 -12.41 4.77
C ASP A 16 0.37 -13.39 3.57
N GLU A 17 -0.80 -13.70 3.00
CA GLU A 17 -0.92 -14.51 1.79
C GLU A 17 -0.24 -13.86 0.60
N LEU A 18 -0.50 -12.57 0.36
CA LEU A 18 0.13 -11.83 -0.74
C LEU A 18 1.65 -11.73 -0.55
N ASP A 19 2.12 -11.49 0.68
CA ASP A 19 3.54 -11.48 1.00
C ASP A 19 4.21 -12.81 0.62
N GLY A 20 3.57 -13.93 0.95
CA GLY A 20 4.05 -15.26 0.60
C GLY A 20 4.21 -15.48 -0.92
N LEU A 21 3.36 -14.86 -1.73
CA LEU A 21 3.44 -14.94 -3.20
C LEU A 21 4.65 -14.17 -3.76
N VAL A 22 5.03 -13.04 -3.15
CA VAL A 22 6.06 -12.14 -3.70
C VAL A 22 7.43 -12.27 -3.02
N ALA A 23 7.50 -12.78 -1.79
CA ALA A 23 8.71 -12.82 -0.99
C ALA A 23 9.86 -13.64 -1.60
N GLY A 24 9.53 -14.68 -2.37
CA GLY A 24 10.50 -15.55 -3.03
C GLY A 24 10.86 -15.16 -4.47
N LEU A 25 10.24 -14.09 -5.01
CA LEU A 25 10.44 -13.70 -6.40
C LEU A 25 11.82 -13.07 -6.60
N GLY A 26 12.57 -13.58 -7.59
CA GLY A 26 13.77 -12.91 -8.08
C GLY A 26 13.42 -11.60 -8.80
N GLY A 27 14.37 -10.65 -8.85
CA GLY A 27 14.11 -9.30 -9.38
C GLY A 27 13.57 -9.22 -10.82
N ALA A 28 13.78 -10.24 -11.65
CA ALA A 28 13.16 -10.31 -12.97
C ALA A 28 11.64 -10.57 -12.92
N ALA A 29 11.18 -11.39 -11.98
CA ALA A 29 9.76 -11.72 -11.83
C ALA A 29 8.94 -10.52 -11.34
N TRP A 30 9.54 -9.59 -10.60
CA TRP A 30 8.91 -8.32 -10.20
C TRP A 30 8.50 -7.42 -11.39
N ARG A 31 9.09 -7.64 -12.57
CA ARG A 31 8.73 -6.95 -13.82
C ARG A 31 7.63 -7.65 -14.61
N THR A 32 7.07 -8.74 -14.10
CA THR A 32 5.97 -9.45 -14.76
C THR A 32 4.75 -8.54 -14.82
N ALA A 33 4.17 -8.40 -16.02
CA ALA A 33 2.96 -7.62 -16.23
C ALA A 33 1.77 -8.24 -15.50
N THR A 34 0.88 -7.39 -14.99
CA THR A 34 -0.40 -7.80 -14.40
C THR A 34 -1.55 -7.48 -15.36
N PRO A 35 -2.78 -7.93 -15.07
CA PRO A 35 -3.95 -7.55 -15.88
C PRO A 35 -4.24 -6.05 -15.90
N ALA A 36 -3.72 -5.27 -14.93
CA ALA A 36 -3.76 -3.81 -14.97
C ALA A 36 -2.77 -3.31 -16.04
N PRO A 37 -3.23 -2.65 -17.12
CA PRO A 37 -2.36 -2.22 -18.21
C PRO A 37 -1.22 -1.32 -17.73
N GLY A 38 0.00 -1.63 -18.18
CA GLY A 38 1.20 -0.89 -17.79
C GLY A 38 1.79 -1.28 -16.43
N TRP A 39 1.01 -1.93 -15.56
CA TRP A 39 1.45 -2.25 -14.20
C TRP A 39 2.08 -3.64 -14.10
N THR A 40 3.25 -3.69 -13.49
CA THR A 40 3.94 -4.93 -13.11
C THR A 40 3.61 -5.34 -11.67
N ILE A 41 4.10 -6.50 -11.22
CA ILE A 41 4.03 -6.89 -9.79
C ILE A 41 4.59 -5.80 -8.89
N ALA A 42 5.70 -5.15 -9.27
CA ALA A 42 6.25 -4.02 -8.53
C ALA A 42 5.26 -2.85 -8.40
N HIS A 43 4.53 -2.51 -9.47
CA HIS A 43 3.51 -1.46 -9.42
C HIS A 43 2.36 -1.81 -8.47
N GLN A 44 1.93 -3.08 -8.45
CA GLN A 44 0.87 -3.53 -7.54
C GLN A 44 1.30 -3.37 -6.07
N ILE A 45 2.50 -3.84 -5.71
CA ILE A 45 3.00 -3.71 -4.33
C ILE A 45 3.27 -2.23 -3.97
N ALA A 46 3.78 -1.44 -4.91
CA ALA A 46 3.97 0.00 -4.73
C ALA A 46 2.65 0.73 -4.47
N HIS A 47 1.61 0.40 -5.21
CA HIS A 47 0.28 0.97 -5.01
C HIS A 47 -0.31 0.61 -3.64
N LEU A 48 -0.15 -0.63 -3.19
CA LEU A 48 -0.58 -1.06 -1.85
C LEU A 48 0.18 -0.30 -0.75
N ALA A 49 1.51 -0.27 -0.84
CA ALA A 49 2.34 0.48 0.12
C ALA A 49 1.97 1.96 0.17
N TRP A 50 1.74 2.58 -0.99
CA TRP A 50 1.30 3.95 -1.08
C TRP A 50 -0.09 4.15 -0.43
N THR A 51 -1.04 3.25 -0.68
CA THR A 51 -2.39 3.34 -0.10
C THR A 51 -2.35 3.22 1.42
N ASP A 52 -1.56 2.29 1.95
CA ASP A 52 -1.37 2.11 3.40
C ASP A 52 -0.86 3.40 4.05
N GLU A 53 0.11 4.07 3.42
CA GLU A 53 0.65 5.34 3.90
C GLU A 53 -0.39 6.45 3.91
N ARG A 54 -1.23 6.55 2.87
CA ARG A 54 -2.32 7.55 2.79
C ARG A 54 -3.36 7.29 3.88
N ALA A 55 -3.72 6.03 4.11
CA ALA A 55 -4.67 5.66 5.16
C ALA A 55 -4.14 6.00 6.55
N VAL A 56 -2.85 5.75 6.82
CA VAL A 56 -2.24 6.19 8.09
C VAL A 56 -2.20 7.71 8.21
N GLN A 57 -1.82 8.41 7.15
CA GLN A 57 -1.80 9.88 7.14
C GLN A 57 -3.19 10.46 7.39
N ALA A 58 -4.25 9.88 6.81
CA ALA A 58 -5.62 10.31 7.08
C ALA A 58 -6.01 10.19 8.57
N ALA A 59 -5.51 9.15 9.25
CA ALA A 59 -5.79 8.92 10.67
C ALA A 59 -4.92 9.77 11.62
N GLU A 60 -3.64 9.99 11.28
CA GLU A 60 -2.68 10.67 12.16
C GLU A 60 -2.48 12.17 11.84
N ASP A 61 -2.69 12.57 10.59
CA ASP A 61 -2.58 13.95 10.10
C ASP A 61 -3.72 14.28 9.10
N PRO A 62 -4.95 14.50 9.61
CA PRO A 62 -6.10 14.77 8.75
C PRO A 62 -5.93 16.00 7.85
N GLN A 63 -5.20 17.01 8.32
CA GLN A 63 -4.94 18.23 7.55
C GLN A 63 -3.96 17.94 6.40
N GLY A 64 -2.84 17.25 6.69
CA GLY A 64 -1.91 16.83 5.65
C GLY A 64 -2.56 15.93 4.61
N PHE A 65 -3.46 15.05 5.01
CA PHE A 65 -4.26 14.25 4.08
C PHE A 65 -5.20 15.10 3.23
N ALA A 66 -5.92 16.07 3.80
CA ALA A 66 -6.78 16.97 3.04
C ALA A 66 -6.00 17.80 2.00
N ASP A 67 -4.80 18.24 2.35
CA ASP A 67 -3.88 18.91 1.43
C ASP A 67 -3.47 18.01 0.25
N GLU A 68 -3.23 16.73 0.53
CA GLU A 68 -2.88 15.73 -0.47
C GLU A 68 -4.05 15.41 -1.41
N VAL A 69 -5.27 15.24 -0.87
CA VAL A 69 -6.49 15.08 -1.67
C VAL A 69 -6.72 16.27 -2.60
N ARG A 70 -6.47 17.50 -2.13
CA ARG A 70 -6.56 18.70 -2.97
C ARG A 70 -5.55 18.69 -4.12
N ARG A 71 -4.35 18.16 -3.90
CA ARG A 71 -3.35 17.98 -4.98
C ARG A 71 -3.80 16.89 -5.95
N ALA A 72 -4.31 15.77 -5.46
CA ALA A 72 -4.82 14.68 -6.27
C ALA A 72 -5.97 15.15 -7.19
N TRP A 73 -6.87 15.99 -6.70
CA TRP A 73 -7.96 16.57 -7.50
C TRP A 73 -7.50 17.41 -8.69
N ALA A 74 -6.29 17.98 -8.65
CA ALA A 74 -5.74 18.72 -9.78
C ALA A 74 -5.24 17.81 -10.92
N ALA A 75 -4.97 16.53 -10.64
CA ALA A 75 -4.51 15.53 -11.59
C ALA A 75 -5.00 14.11 -11.19
N PRO A 76 -6.32 13.86 -11.22
CA PRO A 76 -6.91 12.66 -10.61
C PRO A 76 -6.44 11.37 -11.26
N ASP A 77 -6.21 11.38 -12.57
CA ASP A 77 -5.78 10.20 -13.34
C ASP A 77 -4.29 9.89 -13.15
N ALA A 78 -3.48 10.85 -12.69
CA ALA A 78 -2.02 10.66 -12.57
C ALA A 78 -1.59 10.33 -11.13
N PHE A 79 -2.38 10.71 -10.12
CA PHE A 79 -1.91 10.72 -8.74
C PHE A 79 -1.55 9.33 -8.20
N VAL A 80 -2.39 8.34 -8.49
CA VAL A 80 -2.17 6.94 -8.11
C VAL A 80 -1.06 6.32 -8.96
N ASP A 81 -1.11 6.53 -10.28
CA ASP A 81 -0.15 5.99 -11.23
C ASP A 81 1.28 6.48 -10.93
N GLU A 82 1.46 7.76 -10.62
CA GLU A 82 2.76 8.31 -10.23
C GLU A 82 3.26 7.72 -8.91
N GLY A 83 2.37 7.45 -7.96
CA GLY A 83 2.71 6.77 -6.70
C GLY A 83 3.22 5.35 -6.96
N ALA A 84 2.50 4.59 -7.77
CA ALA A 84 2.86 3.24 -8.18
C ALA A 84 4.18 3.22 -8.97
N GLU A 85 4.35 4.11 -9.95
CA GLU A 85 5.57 4.21 -10.78
C GLU A 85 6.81 4.52 -9.92
N ARG A 86 6.71 5.51 -9.01
CA ARG A 86 7.83 5.87 -8.12
C ARG A 86 8.25 4.70 -7.24
N GLY A 87 7.28 3.98 -6.66
CA GLY A 87 7.59 2.81 -5.82
C GLY A 87 8.09 1.62 -6.63
N ALA A 88 7.56 1.39 -7.83
CA ALA A 88 7.98 0.31 -8.71
C ALA A 88 9.42 0.47 -9.24
N ALA A 89 9.94 1.69 -9.25
CA ALA A 89 11.32 2.00 -9.59
C ALA A 89 12.33 1.66 -8.47
N GLU A 90 11.86 1.41 -7.24
CA GLU A 90 12.71 0.98 -6.14
C GLU A 90 13.18 -0.48 -6.33
N PRO A 91 14.33 -0.88 -5.73
CA PRO A 91 14.70 -2.28 -5.66
C PRO A 91 13.59 -3.11 -4.98
N PRO A 92 13.21 -4.28 -5.52
CA PRO A 92 12.13 -5.11 -4.98
C PRO A 92 12.19 -5.37 -3.47
N GLU A 93 13.38 -5.62 -2.94
CA GLU A 93 13.61 -5.86 -1.52
C GLU A 93 13.36 -4.62 -0.65
N VAL A 94 13.61 -3.43 -1.18
CA VAL A 94 13.35 -2.15 -0.50
C VAL A 94 11.84 -1.89 -0.49
N LEU A 95 11.19 -2.05 -1.64
CA LEU A 95 9.74 -1.92 -1.78
C LEU A 95 8.99 -2.91 -0.88
N LEU A 96 9.39 -4.18 -0.90
CA LEU A 96 8.76 -5.23 -0.09
C LEU A 96 8.91 -4.95 1.41
N ARG A 97 10.09 -4.49 1.86
CA ARG A 97 10.29 -4.08 3.26
C ARG A 97 9.39 -2.90 3.61
N ARG A 98 9.35 -1.85 2.76
CA ARG A 98 8.52 -0.67 2.98
C ARG A 98 7.04 -1.03 3.10
N TRP A 99 6.54 -1.89 2.21
CA TRP A 99 5.16 -2.37 2.28
C TRP A 99 4.86 -3.16 3.57
N ARG A 100 5.76 -4.09 3.96
CA ARG A 100 5.62 -4.85 5.22
C ARG A 100 5.57 -3.96 6.46
N GLU A 101 6.44 -2.97 6.54
CA GLU A 101 6.47 -2.01 7.65
C GLU A 101 5.23 -1.11 7.64
N GLY A 102 4.82 -0.65 6.46
CA GLY A 102 3.64 0.17 6.24
C GLY A 102 2.35 -0.51 6.70
N ARG A 103 2.11 -1.75 6.28
CA ARG A 103 0.88 -2.47 6.64
C ARG A 103 0.77 -2.82 8.13
N GLU A 104 1.89 -3.09 8.81
CA GLU A 104 1.88 -3.25 10.27
C GLU A 104 1.67 -1.93 11.00
N ARG A 105 2.18 -0.81 10.46
CA ARG A 105 1.83 0.51 10.99
C ARG A 105 0.33 0.80 10.78
N LEU A 106 -0.20 0.58 9.59
CA LEU A 106 -1.62 0.76 9.28
C LEU A 106 -2.51 0.00 10.27
N ARG A 107 -2.25 -1.30 10.45
CA ARG A 107 -3.02 -2.14 11.37
C ARG A 107 -3.02 -1.58 12.80
N ARG A 108 -1.87 -1.12 13.29
CA ARG A 108 -1.76 -0.50 14.63
C ARG A 108 -2.49 0.84 14.71
N THR A 109 -2.36 1.69 13.70
CA THR A 109 -3.02 3.00 13.66
C THR A 109 -4.55 2.84 13.64
N LEU A 110 -5.08 1.90 12.83
CA LEU A 110 -6.51 1.63 12.76
C LEU A 110 -7.05 1.01 14.05
N ALA A 111 -6.31 0.07 14.67
CA ALA A 111 -6.71 -0.53 15.94
C ALA A 111 -6.78 0.49 17.10
N ALA A 112 -6.06 1.61 16.99
CA ALA A 112 -6.08 2.69 17.98
C ALA A 112 -7.22 3.70 17.77
N GLN A 113 -7.96 3.62 16.67
CA GLN A 113 -9.11 4.49 16.41
C GLN A 113 -10.32 4.07 17.26
N PRO A 114 -11.22 5.01 17.61
CA PRO A 114 -12.48 4.68 18.25
C PRO A 114 -13.28 3.66 17.44
N SER A 115 -13.94 2.73 18.13
CA SER A 115 -14.88 1.76 17.55
C SER A 115 -16.29 2.32 17.42
#